data_AF-A0A957ZD91-F1
#
_entry.id   AF-A0A957ZD91-F1
#
_cell.length_a   1.000
_cell.length_b   1.000
_cell.length_c   1.000
_cell.angle_alpha   90.00
_cell.angle_beta   90.00
_cell.angle_gamma   90.00
#
_symmetry.space_group_name_H-M   'P 1'
#
loop_
_entity.id
_entity.type
_entity.pdbx_description
1 polymer ?
#
loop_
_entity_poly.entity_id
_entity_poly.type
_entity_poly.pdbx_seq_one_letter_code
_entity_poly.pdbx_strand_id
1 'polypeptide(L)'
;RDEFGGAIAPDGLKKIEAGIPAATDAAAIKQMPLKQALAAGKVEYFDPKPAYLARVAELIDVQPIKDAGLKIVVDNMWGNGAGWLSEILSGGKTEIIEVHAERNPIFPEMQRPEPIPPNVDAGLAVG
;
A
#
# COMPACT_ATOMS: atom_id res chain seq x y z
N ARG A 1 -10.85 3.47 -10.70
CA ARG A 1 -10.90 4.80 -10.05
C ARG A 1 -11.61 5.75 -11.00
N ASP A 2 -12.09 6.90 -10.54
CA ASP A 2 -12.46 7.99 -11.45
C ASP A 2 -11.20 8.62 -12.07
N GLU A 3 -11.40 9.64 -12.91
CA GLU A 3 -10.32 10.37 -13.60
C GLU A 3 -9.42 11.20 -12.66
N PHE A 4 -9.83 11.40 -11.41
CA PHE A 4 -9.08 12.12 -10.37
C PHE A 4 -8.38 11.17 -9.38
N GLY A 5 -8.45 9.86 -9.60
CA GLY A 5 -7.85 8.84 -8.72
C GLY A 5 -8.73 8.41 -7.54
N GLY A 6 -9.96 8.91 -7.47
CA GLY A 6 -10.96 8.58 -6.45
C GLY A 6 -11.71 7.26 -6.69
N ALA A 7 -12.48 6.82 -5.69
CA ALA A 7 -13.35 5.65 -5.85
C ALA A 7 -14.45 5.93 -6.89
N ILE A 8 -14.80 4.91 -7.68
CA ILE A 8 -15.88 5.03 -8.67
C ILE A 8 -17.21 5.15 -7.92
N ALA A 9 -18.07 6.09 -8.32
CA ALA A 9 -19.39 6.27 -7.74
C ALA A 9 -20.29 5.02 -7.91
N PRO A 10 -21.30 4.81 -7.04
CA PRO A 10 -22.12 3.59 -7.04
C PRO A 10 -22.72 3.23 -8.41
N ASP A 11 -23.17 4.21 -9.19
CA ASP A 11 -23.75 3.92 -10.52
C ASP A 11 -22.69 3.48 -11.55
N GLY A 12 -21.45 3.95 -11.41
CA GLY A 12 -20.33 3.44 -12.20
C GLY A 12 -19.95 2.02 -11.77
N LEU A 13 -20.00 1.72 -10.46
CA LEU A 13 -19.74 0.39 -9.94
C LEU A 13 -20.76 -0.63 -10.49
N LYS A 14 -22.06 -0.31 -10.46
CA LYS A 14 -23.12 -1.18 -11.03
C LYS A 14 -22.88 -1.52 -12.51
N LYS A 15 -22.39 -0.56 -13.29
CA LYS A 15 -22.06 -0.77 -14.71
C LYS A 15 -20.91 -1.77 -14.88
N ILE A 16 -19.89 -1.68 -14.01
CA ILE A 16 -18.77 -2.63 -14.02
C ILE A 16 -19.25 -4.02 -13.61
N GLU A 17 -20.04 -4.12 -12.54
CA GLU A 17 -20.60 -5.38 -12.04
C GLU A 17 -21.49 -6.07 -13.07
N ALA A 18 -22.33 -5.33 -13.78
CA ALA A 18 -23.16 -5.86 -14.86
C ALA A 18 -22.35 -6.39 -16.06
N GLY A 19 -21.08 -5.97 -16.19
CA GLY A 19 -20.16 -6.44 -17.23
C GLY A 19 -19.35 -7.67 -16.84
N ILE A 20 -19.45 -8.16 -15.59
CA ILE A 20 -18.74 -9.36 -15.14
C ILE A 20 -19.41 -10.59 -15.77
N PRO A 21 -18.71 -11.37 -16.62
CA PRO A 21 -19.28 -12.57 -17.20
C PRO A 21 -19.55 -13.62 -16.13
N ALA A 22 -20.46 -14.55 -16.41
CA ALA A 22 -20.69 -15.70 -15.53
C ALA A 22 -19.39 -16.49 -15.36
N ALA A 23 -19.13 -17.00 -14.15
CA ALA A 23 -17.91 -17.77 -13.84
C ALA A 23 -17.72 -19.01 -14.74
N THR A 24 -18.82 -19.52 -15.32
CA THR A 24 -18.83 -20.65 -16.26
C THR A 24 -18.46 -20.26 -17.69
N ASP A 25 -18.44 -18.98 -18.04
CA ASP A 25 -18.14 -18.48 -19.39
C ASP A 25 -16.70 -17.95 -19.48
N ALA A 26 -15.73 -18.87 -19.40
CA ALA A 26 -14.32 -18.54 -19.53
C ALA A 26 -13.96 -17.94 -20.90
N ALA A 27 -14.75 -18.23 -21.94
CA ALA A 27 -14.53 -17.74 -23.31
C ALA A 27 -14.83 -16.24 -23.45
N ALA A 28 -15.70 -15.69 -22.60
CA ALA A 28 -15.95 -14.25 -22.54
C ALA A 28 -14.76 -13.42 -22.02
N ILE A 29 -13.79 -14.05 -21.34
CA ILE A 29 -12.63 -13.38 -20.75
C ILE A 29 -11.48 -13.34 -21.76
N LYS A 30 -11.16 -12.15 -22.25
CA LYS A 30 -9.96 -11.93 -23.11
C LYS A 30 -8.70 -12.06 -22.25
N GLN A 31 -7.81 -12.97 -22.63
CA GLN A 31 -6.57 -13.23 -21.90
C GLN A 31 -5.35 -13.13 -22.83
N MET A 32 -4.20 -12.81 -22.24
CA MET A 32 -2.91 -12.77 -22.93
C MET A 32 -1.80 -13.13 -21.94
N PRO A 33 -0.79 -13.94 -22.32
CA PRO A 33 0.36 -14.19 -21.47
C PRO A 33 1.10 -12.89 -21.12
N LEU A 34 1.49 -12.73 -19.85
CA LEU A 34 2.19 -11.52 -19.37
C LEU A 34 3.42 -11.15 -20.22
N LYS A 35 4.22 -12.16 -20.61
CA LYS A 35 5.39 -11.95 -21.47
C LYS A 35 5.05 -11.29 -22.81
N GLN A 36 3.91 -11.67 -23.40
CA GLN A 36 3.44 -11.05 -24.65
C GLN A 36 2.90 -9.64 -24.41
N ALA A 37 2.20 -9.41 -23.30
CA ALA A 37 1.69 -8.09 -22.95
C ALA A 37 2.84 -7.09 -22.70
N LEU A 38 3.91 -7.52 -22.02
CA LEU A 38 5.14 -6.75 -21.84
C LEU A 38 5.82 -6.46 -23.19
N ALA A 39 6.01 -7.49 -24.03
CA ALA A 39 6.63 -7.32 -25.36
C ALA A 39 5.82 -6.41 -26.30
N ALA A 40 4.49 -6.38 -26.12
CA ALA A 40 3.58 -5.53 -26.87
C ALA A 40 3.40 -4.12 -26.26
N GLY A 41 4.09 -3.79 -25.16
CA GLY A 41 3.97 -2.50 -24.47
C GLY A 41 2.60 -2.23 -23.81
N LYS A 42 1.81 -3.29 -23.57
CA LYS A 42 0.51 -3.18 -22.88
C LYS A 42 0.64 -3.20 -21.35
N VAL A 43 1.76 -3.69 -20.86
CA VAL A 43 2.12 -3.71 -19.44
C VAL A 43 3.52 -3.14 -19.33
N GLU A 44 3.74 -2.32 -18.30
CA GLU A 44 5.02 -1.72 -17.99
C GLU A 44 5.28 -1.81 -16.49
N TYR A 45 6.52 -2.12 -16.12
CA TYR A 45 6.98 -1.96 -14.75
C TYR A 45 7.50 -0.55 -14.58
N PHE A 46 7.02 0.13 -13.55
CA PHE A 46 7.49 1.46 -13.19
C PHE A 46 7.63 1.57 -11.69
N ASP A 47 8.50 2.46 -11.25
CA ASP A 47 8.64 2.82 -9.83
C ASP A 47 7.85 4.11 -9.55
N PRO A 48 6.70 4.04 -8.86
CA PRO A 48 5.92 5.22 -8.50
C PRO A 48 6.54 6.01 -7.34
N LYS A 49 7.47 5.43 -6.58
CA LYS A 49 7.91 5.96 -5.28
C LYS A 49 8.53 7.36 -5.40
N PRO A 50 9.46 7.66 -6.33
CA PRO A 50 10.10 8.98 -6.39
C PRO A 50 9.10 10.12 -6.60
N ALA A 51 8.15 9.94 -7.53
CA ALA A 51 7.13 10.94 -7.83
C ALA A 51 6.17 11.14 -6.63
N TYR A 52 5.83 10.06 -5.95
CA TYR A 52 5.00 10.11 -4.74
C TYR A 52 5.70 10.86 -3.60
N LEU A 53 6.97 10.55 -3.30
CA LEU A 53 7.74 11.21 -2.26
C LEU A 53 7.93 12.71 -2.54
N ALA A 54 8.20 13.08 -3.80
CA ALA A 54 8.27 14.47 -4.22
C ALA A 54 6.96 15.22 -3.92
N ARG A 55 5.81 14.60 -4.22
CA ARG A 55 4.51 15.20 -3.93
C ARG A 55 4.23 15.32 -2.43
N VAL A 56 4.60 14.33 -1.62
CA VAL A 56 4.44 14.39 -0.16
C VAL A 56 5.27 15.53 0.44
N ALA A 57 6.51 15.74 -0.04
CA ALA A 57 7.38 16.82 0.43
C ALA A 57 6.82 18.24 0.17
N GLU A 58 5.96 18.40 -0.84
CA GLU A 58 5.25 19.66 -1.09
C GLU A 58 4.04 19.87 -0.17
N LEU A 59 3.48 18.79 0.37
CA LEU A 59 2.24 18.80 1.14
C LEU A 59 2.48 18.96 2.64
N ILE A 60 3.60 18.43 3.15
CA ILE A 60 3.87 18.34 4.59
C ILE A 60 5.34 18.64 4.86
N ASP A 61 5.60 19.63 5.71
CA ASP A 61 6.93 19.84 6.30
C ASP A 61 7.17 18.82 7.43
N VAL A 62 8.05 17.86 7.17
CA VAL A 62 8.41 16.81 8.13
C VAL A 62 9.66 17.14 8.94
N GLN A 63 10.36 18.25 8.66
CA GLN A 63 11.61 18.59 9.33
C GLN A 63 11.47 18.72 10.87
N PRO A 64 10.39 19.32 11.42
CA PRO A 64 10.18 19.34 12.87
C PRO A 64 10.08 17.95 13.49
N ILE A 65 9.45 16.99 12.79
CA ILE A 65 9.34 15.60 13.26
C ILE A 65 10.72 14.94 13.27
N LYS A 66 11.52 15.16 12.22
CA LYS A 66 12.87 14.63 12.10
C LYS A 66 13.79 15.13 13.22
N ASP A 67 13.68 16.41 13.59
CA ASP A 67 14.57 17.04 14.57
C ASP A 67 14.15 16.85 16.04
N ALA A 68 12.93 16.36 16.28
CA ALA A 68 12.37 16.22 17.62
C ALA A 68 13.08 15.17 18.49
N GLY A 69 13.77 14.18 17.91
CA GLY A 69 14.45 13.13 18.67
C GLY A 69 13.48 12.14 19.33
N LEU A 70 12.33 11.91 18.70
CA LEU A 70 11.33 10.95 19.17
C LEU A 70 11.80 9.51 18.93
N LYS A 71 11.25 8.56 19.68
CA LYS A 71 11.26 7.14 19.35
C LYS A 71 9.83 6.75 18.98
N ILE A 72 9.61 6.35 17.73
CA ILE A 72 8.28 6.06 17.19
C ILE A 72 8.24 4.59 16.78
N VAL A 73 7.28 3.85 17.32
CA VAL A 73 6.96 2.49 16.86
C VAL A 73 5.87 2.57 15.80
N VAL A 74 6.05 1.85 14.69
CA VAL A 74 5.07 1.72 13.61
C VAL A 74 4.83 0.23 13.36
N ASP A 75 3.66 -0.27 13.75
CA ASP A 75 3.21 -1.59 13.32
C ASP A 75 2.63 -1.50 11.91
N ASN A 76 3.36 -2.03 10.93
CA ASN A 76 2.95 -2.02 9.52
C ASN A 76 1.91 -3.09 9.18
N MET A 77 1.60 -3.98 10.12
CA MET A 77 0.61 -5.04 9.96
C MET A 77 0.81 -5.90 8.70
N TRP A 78 2.07 -6.12 8.31
CA TRP A 78 2.50 -6.81 7.08
C TRP A 78 2.02 -6.15 5.76
N GLY A 79 1.57 -4.88 5.85
CA GLY A 79 0.98 -4.11 4.77
C GLY A 79 1.99 -3.44 3.84
N ASN A 80 1.47 -2.78 2.81
CA ASN A 80 2.28 -2.07 1.80
C ASN A 80 2.88 -0.73 2.28
N GLY A 81 2.55 -0.31 3.51
CA GLY A 81 3.08 0.88 4.18
C GLY A 81 4.49 0.70 4.76
N ALA A 82 4.99 -0.53 4.82
CA ALA A 82 6.31 -0.83 5.36
C ALA A 82 7.43 -0.06 4.67
N GLY A 83 8.31 0.54 5.48
CA GLY A 83 9.47 1.31 5.02
C GLY A 83 9.17 2.76 4.67
N TRP A 84 7.91 3.16 4.48
CA TRP A 84 7.59 4.52 4.05
C TRP A 84 7.91 5.56 5.11
N LEU A 85 7.51 5.35 6.37
CA LEU A 85 7.79 6.31 7.44
C LEU A 85 9.28 6.37 7.79
N SER A 86 9.96 5.22 7.78
CA SER A 86 11.42 5.14 7.90
C SER A 86 12.12 5.97 6.84
N GLU A 87 11.69 5.89 5.58
CA GLU A 87 12.26 6.63 4.45
C GLU A 87 11.95 8.14 4.57
N ILE A 88 10.69 8.51 4.79
CA ILE A 88 10.22 9.91 4.87
C ILE A 88 10.90 10.66 6.04
N LEU A 89 11.05 10.02 7.19
CA LEU A 89 11.59 10.64 8.42
C LEU A 89 13.10 10.38 8.62
N SER A 90 13.77 9.75 7.66
CA SER A 90 15.20 9.45 7.72
C SER A 90 16.09 10.70 7.79
N GLY A 91 17.29 10.57 8.39
CA GLY A 91 18.30 11.64 8.42
C GLY A 91 18.07 12.72 9.48
N GLY A 92 17.17 12.48 10.44
CA GLY A 92 16.97 13.32 11.62
C GLY A 92 17.49 12.68 12.91
N LYS A 93 17.05 13.23 14.04
CA LYS A 93 17.26 12.66 15.38
C LYS A 93 16.18 11.65 15.78
N THR A 94 15.00 11.74 15.17
CA THR A 94 13.88 10.83 15.42
C THR A 94 14.18 9.44 14.87
N GLU A 95 13.91 8.44 15.69
CA GLU A 95 14.11 7.01 15.43
C GLU A 95 12.76 6.36 15.12
N ILE A 96 12.68 5.65 13.99
CA ILE A 96 11.51 4.85 13.60
C ILE A 96 11.85 3.37 13.82
N ILE A 97 11.01 2.69 14.59
CA ILE A 97 11.07 1.26 14.86
C ILE A 97 9.87 0.63 14.17
N GLU A 98 10.10 -0.10 13.09
CA GLU A 98 9.03 -0.75 12.35
C GLU A 98 8.84 -2.20 12.80
N VAL A 99 7.58 -2.57 13.05
CA VAL A 99 7.13 -3.94 13.31
C VAL A 99 6.38 -4.44 12.08
N HIS A 100 6.48 -5.74 11.78
CA HIS A 100 5.82 -6.37 10.64
C HIS A 100 6.13 -5.68 9.29
N ALA A 101 7.38 -5.23 9.11
CA ALA A 101 7.81 -4.39 7.99
C ALA A 101 8.30 -5.18 6.75
N GLU A 102 8.04 -6.48 6.72
CA GLU A 102 8.41 -7.37 5.62
C GLU A 102 7.18 -7.90 4.90
N ARG A 103 7.37 -8.33 3.64
CA ARG A 103 6.27 -8.85 2.84
C ARG A 103 5.89 -10.24 3.33
N ASN A 104 4.77 -10.35 4.03
CA ASN A 104 4.21 -11.64 4.41
C ASN A 104 2.68 -11.71 4.19
N PRO A 105 2.21 -12.35 3.11
CA PRO A 105 0.79 -12.34 2.75
C PRO A 105 -0.09 -13.23 3.65
N ILE A 106 0.48 -13.95 4.62
CA ILE A 106 -0.29 -14.77 5.57
C ILE A 106 -0.57 -14.05 6.89
N PHE A 107 -0.06 -12.82 7.08
CA PHE A 107 -0.26 -11.98 8.26
C PHE A 107 -0.07 -12.71 9.61
N PRO A 108 1.13 -13.25 9.89
CA PRO A 108 1.39 -13.89 11.19
C PRO A 108 0.97 -13.00 12.36
N GLU A 109 0.58 -13.65 13.47
CA GLU A 109 0.17 -13.00 14.73
C GLU A 109 -1.16 -12.22 14.65
N MET A 110 -1.80 -12.18 13.47
CA MET A 110 -3.07 -11.51 13.23
C MET A 110 -4.11 -12.48 12.68
N GLN A 111 -5.38 -12.29 13.05
CA GLN A 111 -6.48 -12.95 12.34
C GLN A 111 -6.78 -12.24 11.01
N ARG A 112 -6.59 -10.91 11.02
CA ARG A 112 -6.72 -10.00 9.87
C ARG A 112 -5.95 -8.71 10.19
N PRO A 113 -5.36 -8.02 9.19
CA PRO A 113 -4.60 -6.79 9.41
C PRO A 113 -5.53 -5.58 9.64
N GLU A 114 -6.26 -5.60 10.75
CA GLU A 114 -7.11 -4.49 11.22
C GLU A 114 -6.50 -3.87 12.48
N PRO A 115 -6.37 -2.53 12.57
CA PRO A 115 -5.66 -1.83 13.65
C PRO A 115 -6.46 -1.77 14.96
N ILE A 116 -6.84 -2.94 15.48
CA ILE A 116 -7.56 -3.17 16.73
C ILE A 116 -7.08 -4.48 17.38
N PRO A 117 -7.21 -4.64 18.71
CA PRO A 117 -6.92 -5.91 19.37
C PRO A 117 -7.76 -7.08 18.81
N PRO A 118 -7.21 -8.31 18.77
CA PRO A 118 -5.88 -8.68 19.24
C PRO A 118 -4.76 -8.43 18.20
N ASN A 119 -5.07 -7.92 17.00
CA ASN A 119 -4.12 -7.87 15.89
C ASN A 119 -2.95 -6.88 16.12
N VAL A 120 -3.10 -5.92 17.03
CA VAL A 120 -2.05 -4.96 17.39
C VAL A 120 -1.22 -5.38 18.60
N ASP A 121 -1.58 -6.48 19.27
CA ASP A 121 -0.98 -6.87 20.55
C ASP A 121 0.52 -7.19 20.38
N ALA A 122 0.88 -7.87 19.29
CA ALA A 122 2.27 -8.18 18.95
C ALA A 122 3.09 -6.89 18.69
N GLY A 123 2.54 -5.93 17.95
CA GLY A 123 3.19 -4.64 17.71
C GLY A 123 3.36 -3.81 18.99
N LEU A 124 2.36 -3.82 19.86
CA LEU A 124 2.40 -3.12 21.15
C LEU A 124 3.42 -3.73 22.12
N ALA A 125 3.76 -5.01 21.98
CA ALA A 125 4.76 -5.69 22.82
C ALA A 125 6.22 -5.30 22.51
N VAL A 126 6.47 -4.55 21.42
CA VAL A 126 7.81 -4.12 20.99
C VAL A 126 8.27 -2.80 21.66
N GLY A 127 7.32 -2.01 22.20
CA GLY A 127 7.58 -0.73 22.87
C GLY A 127 7.78 -0.83 24.37
#